data_AF-A0A8J7MKH3-F1
#
_entry.id   AF-A0A8J7MKH3-F1
#
_cell.length_a   1.000
_cell.length_b   1.000
_cell.length_c   1.000
_cell.angle_alpha   90.00
_cell.angle_beta   90.00
_cell.angle_gamma   90.00
#
_symmetry.space_group_name_H-M   'P 1'
#
loop_
_entity.id
_entity.type
_entity.pdbx_description
1 polymer ?
#
loop_
_entity_poly.entity_id
_entity_poly.type
_entity_poly.pdbx_seq_one_letter_code
_entity_poly.pdbx_strand_id
1 'polypeptide(L)'
;FPSSFTLSGNEKILQDTFIIPPYYKGSLDAEFKIYSTILDDLMGGTEGILRYPSGCFEQVSSANYPNILALQILKEKGNIRPEIKNKASNYLKIGYEKIKGYEIKTGGFEWYGRAPAHEGLTAYGLVQLKDMQTVYADLNPAILKRTEAFLLSRRNGKGGFYQSVGKYGFSGNKTALFDTYITWALSEVGTKGIELEVEKSVREAMRSNDLYRLSLACLTLFNLNENAQAEVLLKKVVRQIKTVGIPHVRAESTVTYSSGNSLNIETLSFAGLAMMESSTIDETLIDSIQKYIISKRRYGRFGSTQSTVMALKMLLRYQEKYIKIEAGGQFKVYINEILAEEHRYEKGGREKRLFTNFDSYLKIGKNTIRVETEGFIRPSAFETKWMSIEPKSNLEAPLAVKTILQDRITTVGEVVSMKVTLTNLEDEIQASPMAIIGIPAGLSLQIWQLKELQERDAFAYYEIKNNQLVLYFRSMEAKENKRLNLYLKAEVPGTYRAPVSSAYLYYKEELKSWKTGAVIRITKP
;
A
#
# COMPACT_ATOMS: atom_id res chain seq x y z
N PHE A 1 -13.80 10.71 -12.50
CA PHE A 1 -12.82 9.91 -11.73
C PHE A 1 -11.94 10.86 -10.96
N PRO A 2 -11.96 10.81 -9.61
CA PRO A 2 -11.00 11.55 -8.80
C PRO A 2 -9.59 11.20 -9.29
N SER A 3 -8.86 12.21 -9.70
CA SER A 3 -7.48 12.11 -10.16
C SER A 3 -6.69 13.16 -9.42
N SER A 4 -5.45 12.86 -9.12
CA SER A 4 -4.56 13.85 -8.55
C SER A 4 -3.14 13.66 -9.03
N PHE A 5 -2.36 14.70 -8.81
CA PHE A 5 -0.92 14.68 -8.88
C PHE A 5 -0.37 15.21 -7.56
N THR A 6 0.69 14.58 -7.07
CA THR A 6 1.37 14.98 -5.85
C THR A 6 2.86 14.94 -6.08
N LEU A 7 3.53 16.03 -5.73
CA LEU A 7 4.98 16.14 -5.67
C LEU A 7 5.35 16.52 -4.24
N SER A 8 6.06 15.64 -3.54
CA SER A 8 6.49 15.87 -2.15
C SER A 8 7.99 15.65 -2.03
N GLY A 9 8.64 16.44 -1.19
CA GLY A 9 10.08 16.34 -0.98
C GLY A 9 10.62 17.31 0.05
N ASN A 10 11.89 17.10 0.38
CA ASN A 10 12.71 17.90 1.29
C ASN A 10 14.07 18.19 0.64
N GLU A 11 14.06 18.47 -0.66
CA GLU A 11 15.24 18.77 -1.47
C GLU A 11 15.36 20.26 -1.77
N LYS A 12 16.56 20.72 -2.11
CA LYS A 12 16.82 22.12 -2.47
C LYS A 12 16.02 22.52 -3.73
N ILE A 13 15.94 21.60 -4.68
CA ILE A 13 15.16 21.76 -5.91
C ILE A 13 14.27 20.54 -6.02
N LEU A 14 12.95 20.75 -5.99
CA LEU A 14 11.95 19.72 -6.14
C LEU A 14 11.18 19.99 -7.44
N GLN A 15 11.30 19.10 -8.43
CA GLN A 15 10.73 19.32 -9.76
C GLN A 15 10.15 18.03 -10.34
N ASP A 16 9.00 18.14 -11.00
CA ASP A 16 8.41 17.05 -11.77
C ASP A 16 7.47 17.58 -12.87
N THR A 17 7.07 16.70 -13.77
CA THR A 17 6.17 16.96 -14.89
C THR A 17 4.98 16.00 -14.86
N PHE A 18 3.79 16.52 -15.14
CA PHE A 18 2.57 15.71 -15.17
C PHE A 18 1.62 16.14 -16.28
N ILE A 19 0.64 15.28 -16.59
CA ILE A 19 -0.34 15.50 -17.65
C ILE A 19 -1.73 15.59 -17.04
N ILE A 20 -2.44 16.69 -17.31
CA ILE A 20 -3.85 16.85 -16.95
C ILE A 20 -4.71 16.49 -18.19
N PRO A 21 -5.49 15.39 -18.17
CA PRO A 21 -6.44 15.06 -19.25
C PRO A 21 -7.69 15.95 -19.18
N PRO A 22 -8.63 15.86 -20.13
CA PRO A 22 -9.95 16.49 -19.99
C PRO A 22 -10.63 16.13 -18.66
N TYR A 23 -11.18 17.15 -18.00
CA TYR A 23 -11.78 17.07 -16.67
C TYR A 23 -13.08 17.89 -16.61
N TYR A 24 -13.92 17.64 -15.61
CA TYR A 24 -15.16 18.41 -15.41
C TYR A 24 -14.84 19.84 -14.98
N LYS A 25 -15.40 20.84 -15.68
CA LYS A 25 -15.18 22.26 -15.38
C LYS A 25 -15.45 22.57 -13.89
N GLY A 26 -14.54 23.30 -13.26
CA GLY A 26 -14.63 23.64 -11.83
C GLY A 26 -14.19 22.54 -10.86
N SER A 27 -13.71 21.39 -11.36
CA SER A 27 -13.17 20.33 -10.50
C SER A 27 -11.66 20.38 -10.28
N LEU A 28 -10.93 21.24 -11.02
CA LEU A 28 -9.49 21.40 -10.86
C LEU A 28 -9.21 22.28 -9.64
N ASP A 29 -8.37 21.77 -8.77
CA ASP A 29 -7.89 22.45 -7.57
C ASP A 29 -6.39 22.19 -7.43
N ALA A 30 -5.64 23.16 -6.91
CA ALA A 30 -4.22 23.02 -6.69
C ALA A 30 -3.74 23.86 -5.51
N GLU A 31 -2.92 23.21 -4.67
CA GLU A 31 -2.40 23.75 -3.43
C GLU A 31 -0.92 23.38 -3.24
N PHE A 32 -0.22 24.23 -2.52
CA PHE A 32 1.13 23.98 -2.05
C PHE A 32 1.17 24.09 -0.53
N LYS A 33 1.86 23.15 0.11
CA LYS A 33 1.97 23.07 1.58
C LYS A 33 3.41 22.99 2.00
N ILE A 34 3.73 23.71 3.06
CA ILE A 34 4.98 23.56 3.79
C ILE A 34 4.68 23.01 5.18
N TYR A 35 5.54 22.10 5.62
CA TYR A 35 5.40 21.39 6.87
C TYR A 35 6.62 21.63 7.76
N SER A 36 6.42 21.65 9.07
CA SER A 36 7.52 21.78 10.04
C SER A 36 8.38 20.51 10.10
N THR A 37 7.77 19.34 9.89
CA THR A 37 8.44 18.04 9.95
C THR A 37 7.94 17.09 8.86
N ILE A 38 8.70 16.03 8.58
CA ILE A 38 8.30 14.98 7.62
C ILE A 38 6.98 14.35 8.10
N LEU A 39 6.81 14.18 9.41
CA LEU A 39 5.56 13.66 9.97
C LEU A 39 4.37 14.60 9.76
N ASP A 40 4.57 15.92 9.83
CA ASP A 40 3.47 16.87 9.58
C ASP A 40 3.03 16.85 8.12
N ASP A 41 3.96 16.62 7.19
CA ASP A 41 3.68 16.34 5.77
C ASP A 41 2.85 15.07 5.61
N LEU A 42 3.26 13.99 6.28
CA LEU A 42 2.56 12.71 6.22
C LEU A 42 1.11 12.81 6.73
N MET A 43 0.89 13.57 7.79
CA MET A 43 -0.42 13.76 8.41
C MET A 43 -1.27 14.86 7.76
N GLY A 44 -0.65 15.82 7.07
CA GLY A 44 -1.28 17.08 6.70
C GLY A 44 -1.84 17.19 5.29
N GLY A 45 -1.52 16.25 4.39
CA GLY A 45 -2.09 16.17 3.05
C GLY A 45 -3.61 15.92 3.06
N THR A 46 -4.30 16.28 1.98
CA THR A 46 -5.75 16.06 1.81
C THR A 46 -6.17 14.59 1.88
N GLU A 47 -5.19 13.68 1.78
CA GLU A 47 -5.34 12.22 1.81
C GLU A 47 -4.43 11.59 2.88
N GLY A 48 -4.28 12.28 4.02
CA GLY A 48 -3.43 11.88 5.15
C GLY A 48 -3.53 10.40 5.53
N ILE A 49 -2.50 9.86 6.19
CA ILE A 49 -2.26 8.42 6.36
C ILE A 49 -3.42 7.56 6.92
N LEU A 50 -4.46 8.15 7.49
CA LEU A 50 -5.59 7.42 8.08
C LEU A 50 -6.39 6.64 7.03
N ARG A 51 -6.72 5.39 7.32
CA ARG A 51 -7.47 4.51 6.39
C ARG A 51 -8.52 3.72 7.15
N TYR A 52 -9.71 3.63 6.54
CA TYR A 52 -10.79 2.81 7.08
C TYR A 52 -10.51 1.33 6.78
N PRO A 53 -10.51 0.44 7.78
CA PRO A 53 -10.21 -0.97 7.57
C PRO A 53 -11.40 -1.78 7.07
N SER A 54 -11.22 -2.49 5.96
CA SER A 54 -12.24 -3.35 5.34
C SER A 54 -11.59 -4.45 4.50
N GLY A 55 -12.37 -5.48 4.15
CA GLY A 55 -11.90 -6.60 3.32
C GLY A 55 -11.22 -7.71 4.12
N CYS A 56 -10.35 -8.51 3.48
CA CYS A 56 -9.67 -9.66 4.11
C CYS A 56 -8.67 -9.21 5.21
N PHE A 57 -8.09 -10.15 5.97
CA PHE A 57 -7.08 -9.87 7.00
C PHE A 57 -6.01 -8.92 6.50
N GLU A 58 -5.41 -9.20 5.34
CA GLU A 58 -4.31 -8.40 4.84
C GLU A 58 -4.75 -6.97 4.52
N GLN A 59 -5.93 -6.77 3.95
CA GLN A 59 -6.47 -5.43 3.66
C GLN A 59 -6.86 -4.67 4.95
N VAL A 60 -7.45 -5.36 5.91
CA VAL A 60 -7.82 -4.79 7.21
C VAL A 60 -6.56 -4.40 7.97
N SER A 61 -5.62 -5.33 8.12
CA SER A 61 -4.31 -5.11 8.73
C SER A 61 -3.62 -3.93 8.05
N SER A 62 -3.63 -3.94 6.71
CA SER A 62 -3.05 -2.91 5.88
C SER A 62 -3.60 -1.52 6.13
N ALA A 63 -4.92 -1.37 6.13
CA ALA A 63 -5.55 -0.09 6.40
C ALA A 63 -5.41 0.32 7.88
N ASN A 64 -5.29 -0.66 8.78
CA ASN A 64 -5.25 -0.39 10.20
C ASN A 64 -3.87 0.08 10.68
N TYR A 65 -2.79 -0.45 10.09
CA TYR A 65 -1.42 -0.13 10.52
C TYR A 65 -1.07 1.36 10.43
N PRO A 66 -1.38 2.09 9.35
CA PRO A 66 -1.19 3.54 9.30
C PRO A 66 -1.93 4.30 10.41
N ASN A 67 -3.05 3.79 10.92
CA ASN A 67 -3.76 4.40 12.06
C ASN A 67 -2.99 4.20 13.37
N ILE A 68 -2.32 3.04 13.55
CA ILE A 68 -1.41 2.79 14.69
C ILE A 68 -0.29 3.81 14.67
N LEU A 69 0.39 3.95 13.53
CA LEU A 69 1.52 4.87 13.37
C LEU A 69 1.07 6.32 13.60
N ALA A 70 -0.08 6.72 13.05
CA ALA A 70 -0.66 8.04 13.29
C ALA A 70 -0.86 8.34 14.79
N LEU A 71 -1.35 7.35 15.55
CA LEU A 71 -1.56 7.49 16.99
C LEU A 71 -0.24 7.51 17.78
N GLN A 72 0.77 6.74 17.36
CA GLN A 72 2.11 6.78 17.96
C GLN A 72 2.73 8.17 17.82
N ILE A 73 2.68 8.73 16.60
CA ILE A 73 3.15 10.10 16.31
C ILE A 73 2.41 11.14 17.15
N LEU A 74 1.07 11.03 17.27
CA LEU A 74 0.27 11.97 18.06
C LEU A 74 0.54 11.89 19.56
N LYS A 75 0.91 10.71 20.05
CA LYS A 75 1.27 10.48 21.45
C LYS A 75 2.55 11.22 21.82
N GLU A 76 3.55 11.19 20.94
CA GLU A 76 4.84 11.87 21.14
C GLU A 76 4.73 13.40 21.06
N LYS A 77 3.90 13.92 20.13
CA LYS A 77 3.71 15.37 19.95
C LYS A 77 2.71 16.03 20.93
N GLY A 78 2.12 15.29 21.87
CA GLY A 78 1.26 15.86 22.92
C GLY A 78 -0.17 16.25 22.51
N ASN A 79 -0.91 15.41 21.76
CA ASN A 79 -2.35 15.57 21.46
C ASN A 79 -2.78 16.89 20.77
N ILE A 80 -1.95 17.46 19.90
CA ILE A 80 -2.24 18.76 19.21
C ILE A 80 -3.41 18.67 18.19
N ARG A 81 -3.94 17.48 17.90
CA ARG A 81 -4.96 17.23 16.85
C ARG A 81 -6.05 16.25 17.31
N PRO A 82 -7.02 16.68 18.16
CA PRO A 82 -8.04 15.78 18.73
C PRO A 82 -8.93 15.10 17.68
N GLU A 83 -9.28 15.78 16.59
CA GLU A 83 -10.10 15.19 15.52
C GLU A 83 -9.40 14.01 14.82
N ILE A 84 -8.13 14.19 14.46
CA ILE A 84 -7.32 13.14 13.82
C ILE A 84 -7.15 11.97 14.77
N LYS A 85 -6.88 12.26 16.06
CA LYS A 85 -6.78 11.23 17.10
C LYS A 85 -8.08 10.42 17.22
N ASN A 86 -9.23 11.08 17.34
CA ASN A 86 -10.51 10.41 17.50
C ASN A 86 -10.84 9.54 16.28
N LYS A 87 -10.59 10.05 15.07
CA LYS A 87 -10.78 9.30 13.82
C LYS A 87 -9.86 8.08 13.75
N ALA A 88 -8.57 8.26 14.05
CA ALA A 88 -7.58 7.19 14.06
C ALA A 88 -7.92 6.12 15.10
N SER A 89 -8.31 6.51 16.32
CA SER A 89 -8.73 5.58 17.38
C SER A 89 -9.98 4.78 17.00
N ASN A 90 -10.96 5.42 16.37
CA ASN A 90 -12.16 4.73 15.88
C ASN A 90 -11.79 3.71 14.79
N TYR A 91 -10.98 4.10 13.81
CA TYR A 91 -10.52 3.17 12.77
C TYR A 91 -9.67 2.04 13.37
N LEU A 92 -8.86 2.34 14.39
CA LEU A 92 -8.04 1.35 15.08
C LEU A 92 -8.88 0.27 15.75
N LYS A 93 -9.93 0.68 16.48
CA LYS A 93 -10.91 -0.21 17.10
C LYS A 93 -11.60 -1.11 16.07
N ILE A 94 -12.10 -0.53 14.98
CA ILE A 94 -12.78 -1.29 13.90
C ILE A 94 -11.81 -2.32 13.29
N GLY A 95 -10.57 -1.91 13.04
CA GLY A 95 -9.56 -2.79 12.46
C GLY A 95 -9.16 -3.91 13.42
N TYR A 96 -9.03 -3.63 14.72
CA TYR A 96 -8.72 -4.65 15.73
C TYR A 96 -9.81 -5.73 15.82
N GLU A 97 -11.08 -5.34 15.86
CA GLU A 97 -12.20 -6.31 15.90
C GLU A 97 -12.25 -7.17 14.64
N LYS A 98 -11.95 -6.60 13.46
CA LYS A 98 -11.84 -7.37 12.22
C LYS A 98 -10.65 -8.33 12.24
N ILE A 99 -9.46 -7.87 12.66
CA ILE A 99 -8.25 -8.70 12.78
C ILE A 99 -8.53 -9.92 13.67
N LYS A 100 -9.14 -9.72 14.85
CA LYS A 100 -9.56 -10.81 15.75
C LYS A 100 -10.45 -11.83 15.04
N GLY A 101 -11.36 -11.39 14.18
CA GLY A 101 -12.27 -12.26 13.44
C GLY A 101 -11.58 -13.21 12.45
N TYR A 102 -10.32 -12.97 12.13
CA TYR A 102 -9.51 -13.80 11.21
C TYR A 102 -8.56 -14.76 11.94
N GLU A 103 -8.51 -14.72 13.28
CA GLU A 103 -7.75 -15.68 14.09
C GLU A 103 -8.41 -17.06 13.99
N ILE A 104 -7.66 -18.08 13.59
CA ILE A 104 -8.13 -19.46 13.62
C ILE A 104 -7.99 -20.02 15.04
N LYS A 105 -8.69 -21.12 15.35
CA LYS A 105 -8.71 -21.72 16.70
C LYS A 105 -7.33 -22.01 17.30
N THR A 106 -6.31 -22.29 16.47
CA THR A 106 -4.94 -22.56 16.92
C THR A 106 -4.09 -21.31 17.13
N GLY A 107 -4.64 -20.10 16.98
CA GLY A 107 -3.98 -18.81 17.23
C GLY A 107 -3.31 -18.16 16.02
N GLY A 108 -3.22 -18.85 14.88
CA GLY A 108 -2.70 -18.27 13.64
C GLY A 108 -3.73 -17.43 12.89
N PHE A 109 -3.31 -16.71 11.85
CA PHE A 109 -4.18 -15.92 10.99
C PHE A 109 -4.27 -16.48 9.57
N GLU A 110 -5.44 -16.32 8.95
CA GLU A 110 -5.68 -16.56 7.53
C GLU A 110 -6.49 -15.40 6.94
N TRP A 111 -6.41 -15.18 5.62
CA TRP A 111 -7.04 -14.02 4.95
C TRP A 111 -8.52 -13.86 5.27
N TYR A 112 -9.25 -14.94 5.52
CA TYR A 112 -10.68 -14.94 5.79
C TYR A 112 -11.06 -15.74 7.04
N GLY A 113 -10.10 -16.09 7.89
CA GLY A 113 -10.32 -16.84 9.14
C GLY A 113 -10.59 -18.33 8.95
N ARG A 114 -10.18 -18.93 7.82
CA ARG A 114 -10.35 -20.37 7.56
C ARG A 114 -9.02 -21.10 7.74
N ALA A 115 -9.02 -22.20 8.48
CA ALA A 115 -7.83 -23.04 8.61
C ALA A 115 -7.43 -23.69 7.27
N PRO A 116 -6.13 -23.97 7.03
CA PRO A 116 -4.99 -23.69 7.90
C PRO A 116 -4.56 -22.22 7.89
N ALA A 117 -3.94 -21.76 8.97
CA ALA A 117 -3.34 -20.43 9.03
C ALA A 117 -2.10 -20.33 8.13
N HIS A 118 -1.78 -19.11 7.73
CA HIS A 118 -0.60 -18.78 6.95
C HIS A 118 0.48 -18.18 7.86
N GLU A 119 1.65 -18.81 7.94
CA GLU A 119 2.69 -18.44 8.90
C GLU A 119 3.26 -17.04 8.65
N GLY A 120 3.52 -16.67 7.40
CA GLY A 120 3.97 -15.31 7.05
C GLY A 120 2.93 -14.23 7.37
N LEU A 121 1.64 -14.55 7.19
CA LEU A 121 0.55 -13.62 7.51
C LEU A 121 0.38 -13.49 9.02
N THR A 122 0.59 -14.59 9.74
CA THR A 122 0.57 -14.63 11.20
C THR A 122 1.71 -13.81 11.80
N ALA A 123 2.93 -13.94 11.26
CA ALA A 123 4.07 -13.10 11.65
C ALA A 123 3.82 -11.61 11.37
N TYR A 124 3.22 -11.28 10.23
CA TYR A 124 2.80 -9.91 9.94
C TYR A 124 1.79 -9.38 10.98
N GLY A 125 0.79 -10.18 11.33
CA GLY A 125 -0.16 -9.86 12.40
C GLY A 125 0.46 -9.68 13.77
N LEU A 126 1.45 -10.51 14.12
CA LEU A 126 2.17 -10.45 15.40
C LEU A 126 2.85 -9.09 15.60
N VAL A 127 3.61 -8.63 14.60
CA VAL A 127 4.29 -7.32 14.66
C VAL A 127 3.26 -6.19 14.73
N GLN A 128 2.17 -6.28 13.96
CA GLN A 128 1.10 -5.27 14.02
C GLN A 128 0.46 -5.19 15.41
N LEU A 129 0.11 -6.33 16.01
CA LEU A 129 -0.52 -6.38 17.33
C LEU A 129 0.41 -5.83 18.40
N LYS A 130 1.73 -6.06 18.27
CA LYS A 130 2.74 -5.54 19.19
C LYS A 130 2.80 -4.01 19.12
N ASP A 131 2.84 -3.44 17.92
CA ASP A 131 2.83 -2.00 17.74
C ASP A 131 1.51 -1.39 18.22
N MET A 132 0.38 -2.05 17.93
CA MET A 132 -0.95 -1.62 18.35
C MET A 132 -1.06 -1.50 19.88
N GLN A 133 -0.43 -2.41 20.63
CA GLN A 133 -0.45 -2.40 22.10
C GLN A 133 0.09 -1.08 22.70
N THR A 134 0.95 -0.35 21.98
CA THR A 134 1.55 0.90 22.46
C THR A 134 0.57 2.09 22.49
N VAL A 135 -0.53 1.99 21.74
CA VAL A 135 -1.50 3.08 21.51
C VAL A 135 -2.96 2.67 21.70
N TYR A 136 -3.26 1.37 21.80
CA TYR A 136 -4.62 0.85 21.97
C TYR A 136 -4.75 0.06 23.27
N ALA A 137 -5.30 0.70 24.30
CA ALA A 137 -5.42 0.14 25.64
C ALA A 137 -6.37 -1.06 25.73
N ASP A 138 -7.37 -1.15 24.85
CA ASP A 138 -8.34 -2.26 24.85
C ASP A 138 -7.82 -3.52 24.15
N LEU A 139 -6.59 -3.52 23.63
CA LEU A 139 -5.99 -4.71 23.03
C LEU A 139 -5.84 -5.81 24.09
N ASN A 140 -6.51 -6.94 23.88
CA ASN A 140 -6.37 -8.11 24.74
C ASN A 140 -4.97 -8.75 24.56
N PRO A 141 -4.09 -8.75 25.57
CA PRO A 141 -2.73 -9.29 25.44
C PRO A 141 -2.68 -10.79 25.13
N ALA A 142 -3.75 -11.53 25.37
CA ALA A 142 -3.81 -12.96 25.10
C ALA A 142 -3.68 -13.30 23.60
N ILE A 143 -4.14 -12.41 22.70
CA ILE A 143 -4.02 -12.64 21.25
C ILE A 143 -2.56 -12.66 20.81
N LEU A 144 -1.72 -11.77 21.36
CA LEU A 144 -0.28 -11.72 21.11
C LEU A 144 0.37 -13.05 21.51
N LYS A 145 0.11 -13.50 22.74
CA LYS A 145 0.66 -14.76 23.27
C LYS A 145 0.26 -15.98 22.44
N ARG A 146 -1.00 -16.07 22.01
CA ARG A 146 -1.47 -17.17 21.14
C ARG A 146 -0.85 -17.11 19.74
N THR A 147 -0.73 -15.91 19.18
CA THR A 147 -0.12 -15.69 17.85
C THR A 147 1.37 -16.09 17.87
N GLU A 148 2.10 -15.68 18.90
CA GLU A 148 3.50 -16.04 19.12
C GLU A 148 3.66 -17.55 19.33
N ALA A 149 2.85 -18.14 20.23
CA ALA A 149 2.86 -19.57 20.50
C ALA A 149 2.55 -20.40 19.24
N PHE A 150 1.63 -19.93 18.40
CA PHE A 150 1.36 -20.55 17.11
C PHE A 150 2.64 -20.59 16.26
N LEU A 151 3.31 -19.46 16.02
CA LEU A 151 4.54 -19.42 15.20
C LEU A 151 5.64 -20.33 15.77
N LEU A 152 5.85 -20.31 17.09
CA LEU A 152 6.82 -21.18 17.76
C LEU A 152 6.48 -22.68 17.61
N SER A 153 5.20 -23.03 17.57
CA SER A 153 4.74 -24.40 17.29
C SER A 153 4.99 -24.84 15.84
N ARG A 154 5.25 -23.90 14.93
CA ARG A 154 5.58 -24.19 13.53
C ARG A 154 7.06 -24.43 13.29
N ARG A 155 7.94 -24.30 14.29
CA ARG A 155 9.37 -24.61 14.11
C ARG A 155 9.56 -26.06 13.65
N ASN A 156 10.44 -26.25 12.68
CA ASN A 156 10.71 -27.57 12.09
C ASN A 156 11.90 -28.31 12.75
N GLY A 157 12.49 -27.74 13.80
CA GLY A 157 13.66 -28.28 14.49
C GLY A 157 14.97 -28.21 13.69
N LYS A 158 14.98 -27.54 12.54
CA LYS A 158 16.13 -27.35 11.63
C LYS A 158 16.39 -25.87 11.35
N GLY A 159 15.92 -24.98 12.22
CA GLY A 159 16.07 -23.52 12.10
C GLY A 159 15.12 -22.86 11.11
N GLY A 160 14.06 -23.54 10.69
CA GLY A 160 13.01 -22.94 9.87
C GLY A 160 11.62 -23.29 10.38
N PHE A 161 10.61 -22.95 9.59
CA PHE A 161 9.21 -23.18 9.96
C PHE A 161 8.51 -24.11 8.96
N TYR A 162 7.56 -24.91 9.45
CA TYR A 162 6.56 -25.55 8.61
C TYR A 162 5.67 -24.46 8.04
N GLN A 163 5.73 -24.29 6.73
CA GLN A 163 4.96 -23.27 6.01
C GLN A 163 3.85 -23.97 5.23
N SER A 164 2.62 -23.59 5.51
CA SER A 164 1.46 -24.14 4.82
C SER A 164 1.43 -23.59 3.39
N VAL A 165 1.65 -24.46 2.41
CA VAL A 165 1.54 -24.07 1.01
C VAL A 165 0.05 -23.84 0.73
N GLY A 166 -0.36 -22.58 0.62
CA GLY A 166 -1.68 -22.24 0.10
C GLY A 166 -1.87 -22.95 -1.24
N LYS A 167 -3.04 -23.57 -1.44
CA LYS A 167 -3.37 -24.48 -2.56
C LYS A 167 -3.11 -23.90 -3.98
N TYR A 168 -2.72 -22.64 -4.10
CA TYR A 168 -2.55 -21.88 -5.35
C TYR A 168 -1.24 -21.07 -5.43
N GLY A 169 -0.15 -21.53 -4.79
CA GLY A 169 1.19 -21.01 -5.06
C GLY A 169 1.56 -19.68 -4.39
N PHE A 170 0.69 -19.12 -3.55
CA PHE A 170 0.95 -17.92 -2.74
C PHE A 170 2.03 -18.12 -1.64
N SER A 171 2.67 -19.28 -1.63
CA SER A 171 3.75 -19.70 -0.71
C SER A 171 4.82 -20.50 -1.46
N GLY A 172 4.77 -20.54 -2.79
CA GLY A 172 5.65 -21.36 -3.63
C GLY A 172 7.11 -20.89 -3.56
N ASN A 173 7.98 -21.79 -3.11
CA ASN A 173 9.46 -21.75 -3.22
C ASN A 173 10.24 -20.62 -2.53
N LYS A 174 9.65 -19.81 -1.63
CA LYS A 174 10.39 -18.76 -0.89
C LYS A 174 10.56 -19.05 0.60
N THR A 175 10.78 -20.33 0.94
CA THR A 175 10.92 -20.80 2.33
C THR A 175 11.92 -19.98 3.12
N ALA A 176 13.08 -19.69 2.52
CA ALA A 176 14.16 -18.95 3.14
C ALA A 176 13.79 -17.48 3.44
N LEU A 177 12.96 -16.85 2.60
CA LEU A 177 12.44 -15.51 2.84
C LEU A 177 11.47 -15.50 4.02
N PHE A 178 10.51 -16.42 4.05
CA PHE A 178 9.54 -16.51 5.15
C PHE A 178 10.19 -16.93 6.46
N ASP A 179 11.14 -17.86 6.44
CA ASP A 179 11.92 -18.23 7.64
C ASP A 179 12.61 -16.98 8.21
N THR A 180 13.26 -16.18 7.35
CA THR A 180 13.94 -14.94 7.76
C THR A 180 12.95 -13.91 8.31
N TYR A 181 11.80 -13.72 7.65
CA TYR A 181 10.78 -12.76 8.08
C TYR A 181 10.10 -13.16 9.40
N ILE A 182 9.75 -14.44 9.57
CA ILE A 182 9.17 -14.96 10.81
C ILE A 182 10.18 -14.82 11.96
N THR A 183 11.45 -15.12 11.70
CA THR A 183 12.52 -14.96 12.71
C THR A 183 12.67 -13.49 13.12
N TRP A 184 12.69 -12.56 12.16
CA TRP A 184 12.71 -11.13 12.45
C TRP A 184 11.47 -10.72 13.27
N ALA A 185 10.27 -11.11 12.86
CA ALA A 185 9.03 -10.77 13.57
C ALA A 185 9.02 -11.27 15.02
N LEU A 186 9.51 -12.49 15.27
CA LEU A 186 9.67 -13.03 16.63
C LEU A 186 10.67 -12.20 17.44
N SER A 187 11.82 -11.84 16.86
CA SER A 187 12.81 -10.98 17.54
C SER A 187 12.27 -9.57 17.84
N GLU A 188 11.50 -9.00 16.92
CA GLU A 188 10.92 -7.65 17.00
C GLU A 188 9.94 -7.54 18.18
N VAL A 189 9.17 -8.60 18.45
CA VAL A 189 8.27 -8.63 19.62
C VAL A 189 8.97 -9.05 20.93
N GLY A 190 10.27 -9.37 20.87
CA GLY A 190 11.10 -9.71 22.02
C GLY A 190 11.17 -11.20 22.36
N THR A 191 10.78 -12.08 21.45
CA THR A 191 10.82 -13.55 21.64
C THR A 191 12.26 -14.01 21.88
N LYS A 192 12.44 -14.97 22.80
CA LYS A 192 13.73 -15.61 23.12
C LYS A 192 13.70 -17.09 22.72
N GLY A 193 14.86 -17.77 22.67
CA GLY A 193 14.91 -19.21 22.36
C GLY A 193 14.69 -19.52 20.88
N ILE A 194 15.18 -18.65 19.99
CA ILE A 194 15.06 -18.73 18.53
C ILE A 194 16.44 -18.80 17.84
N GLU A 195 17.48 -19.20 18.58
CA GLU A 195 18.88 -19.12 18.16
C GLU A 195 19.13 -19.95 16.89
N LEU A 196 18.51 -21.14 16.79
CA LEU A 196 18.65 -22.00 15.62
C LEU A 196 18.04 -21.36 14.35
N GLU A 197 16.90 -20.68 14.49
CA GLU A 197 16.25 -19.96 13.40
C GLU A 197 17.06 -18.72 12.96
N VAL A 198 17.65 -18.02 13.93
CA VAL A 198 18.55 -16.87 13.69
C VAL A 198 19.80 -17.32 12.93
N GLU A 199 20.48 -18.36 13.41
CA GLU A 199 21.69 -18.89 12.78
C GLU A 199 21.45 -19.32 11.33
N LYS A 200 20.34 -20.02 11.06
CA LYS A 200 19.99 -20.43 9.69
C LYS A 200 19.69 -19.21 8.81
N SER A 201 18.85 -18.29 9.29
CA SER A 201 18.46 -17.08 8.55
C SER A 201 19.67 -16.21 8.19
N VAL A 202 20.57 -15.97 9.15
CA VAL A 202 21.82 -15.22 8.94
C VAL A 202 22.72 -15.92 7.92
N ARG A 203 22.92 -17.24 8.05
CA ARG A 203 23.77 -18.02 7.16
C ARG A 203 23.25 -18.00 5.72
N GLU A 204 21.96 -18.20 5.52
CA GLU A 204 21.36 -18.19 4.19
C GLU A 204 21.30 -16.78 3.60
N ALA A 205 20.99 -15.75 4.41
CA ALA A 205 21.01 -14.36 3.97
C ALA A 205 22.43 -13.96 3.51
N MET A 206 23.47 -14.30 4.28
CA MET A 206 24.87 -14.03 3.91
C MET A 206 25.30 -14.70 2.60
N ARG A 207 24.83 -15.93 2.34
CA ARG A 207 25.08 -16.65 1.09
C ARG A 207 24.28 -16.11 -0.08
N SER A 208 23.17 -15.43 0.19
CA SER A 208 22.36 -14.76 -0.81
C SER A 208 22.95 -13.39 -1.20
N ASN A 209 22.38 -12.79 -2.25
CA ASN A 209 22.48 -11.37 -2.55
C ASN A 209 21.10 -10.68 -2.42
N ASP A 210 20.21 -11.27 -1.62
CA ASP A 210 18.89 -10.74 -1.38
C ASP A 210 18.96 -9.66 -0.29
N LEU A 211 18.80 -8.39 -0.69
CA LEU A 211 18.95 -7.27 0.24
C LEU A 211 17.86 -7.28 1.31
N TYR A 212 16.65 -7.76 1.00
CA TYR A 212 15.55 -7.83 1.96
C TYR A 212 15.88 -8.80 3.09
N ARG A 213 16.35 -10.00 2.73
CA ARG A 213 16.75 -11.03 3.71
C ARG A 213 17.97 -10.60 4.52
N LEU A 214 18.95 -9.94 3.88
CA LEU A 214 20.09 -9.37 4.58
C LEU A 214 19.64 -8.32 5.62
N SER A 215 18.78 -7.38 5.24
CA SER A 215 18.30 -6.35 6.17
C SER A 215 17.48 -6.92 7.32
N LEU A 216 16.61 -7.90 7.08
CA LEU A 216 15.85 -8.59 8.13
C LEU A 216 16.74 -9.37 9.11
N ALA A 217 17.71 -10.14 8.59
CA ALA A 217 18.66 -10.86 9.43
C ALA A 217 19.54 -9.90 10.25
N CYS A 218 19.92 -8.76 9.68
CA CYS A 218 20.68 -7.73 10.37
C CYS A 218 19.88 -7.12 11.53
N LEU A 219 18.62 -6.75 11.30
CA LEU A 219 17.72 -6.25 12.35
C LEU A 219 17.47 -7.29 13.43
N THR A 220 17.32 -8.56 13.05
CA THR A 220 17.17 -9.67 14.01
C THR A 220 18.35 -9.73 14.98
N LEU A 221 19.58 -9.59 14.47
CA LEU A 221 20.78 -9.59 15.31
C LEU A 221 20.83 -8.37 16.23
N PHE A 222 20.48 -7.17 15.74
CA PHE A 222 20.37 -5.98 16.61
C PHE A 222 19.30 -6.14 17.69
N ASN A 223 18.12 -6.68 17.37
CA ASN A 223 17.04 -6.96 18.33
C ASN A 223 17.48 -7.94 19.44
N LEU A 224 18.42 -8.83 19.14
CA LEU A 224 18.99 -9.79 20.08
C LEU A 224 20.26 -9.28 20.79
N ASN A 225 20.73 -8.08 20.47
CA ASN A 225 21.99 -7.48 20.95
C ASN A 225 23.26 -8.23 20.47
N GLU A 226 23.17 -8.98 19.37
CA GLU A 226 24.29 -9.65 18.70
C GLU A 226 25.06 -8.67 17.79
N ASN A 227 25.45 -7.52 18.36
CA ASN A 227 25.88 -6.34 17.61
C ASN A 227 27.09 -6.62 16.71
N ALA A 228 28.08 -7.40 17.18
CA ALA A 228 29.26 -7.70 16.38
C ALA A 228 28.92 -8.43 15.07
N GLN A 229 27.99 -9.40 15.13
CA GLN A 229 27.54 -10.12 13.95
C GLN A 229 26.62 -9.25 13.08
N ALA A 230 25.79 -8.41 13.69
CA ALA A 230 24.94 -7.46 12.99
C ALA A 230 25.77 -6.50 12.12
N GLU A 231 26.84 -5.93 12.67
CA GLU A 231 27.72 -4.99 11.96
C GLU A 231 28.43 -5.64 10.76
N VAL A 232 28.76 -6.94 10.83
CA VAL A 232 29.31 -7.68 9.68
C VAL A 232 28.29 -7.77 8.54
N LEU A 233 27.05 -8.09 8.87
CA LEU A 233 25.96 -8.20 7.90
C LEU A 233 25.62 -6.83 7.30
N LEU A 234 25.59 -5.79 8.15
CA LEU A 234 25.31 -4.42 7.75
C LEU A 234 26.33 -3.88 6.74
N LYS A 235 27.63 -4.19 6.93
CA LYS A 235 28.66 -3.85 5.93
C LYS A 235 28.32 -4.41 4.55
N LYS A 236 27.76 -5.63 4.46
CA LYS A 236 27.32 -6.21 3.19
C LYS A 236 26.10 -5.48 2.62
N VAL A 237 25.10 -5.15 3.46
CA VAL A 237 23.91 -4.35 3.09
C VAL A 237 24.34 -3.00 2.50
N VAL A 238 25.16 -2.22 3.22
CA VAL A 238 25.63 -0.91 2.79
C VAL A 238 26.44 -1.00 1.50
N ARG A 239 27.36 -1.96 1.40
CA ARG A 239 28.15 -2.18 0.18
C ARG A 239 27.24 -2.46 -1.02
N GLN A 240 26.24 -3.33 -0.87
CA GLN A 240 25.33 -3.66 -1.96
C GLN A 240 24.53 -2.45 -2.44
N ILE A 241 24.00 -1.63 -1.53
CA ILE A 241 23.26 -0.41 -1.87
C ILE A 241 24.18 0.58 -2.62
N LYS A 242 25.41 0.78 -2.15
CA LYS A 242 26.39 1.67 -2.81
C LYS A 242 26.80 1.18 -4.20
N THR A 243 26.96 -0.14 -4.39
CA THR A 243 27.36 -0.71 -5.68
C THR A 243 26.24 -0.64 -6.72
N VAL A 244 25.01 -0.95 -6.32
CA VAL A 244 23.88 -1.07 -7.27
C VAL A 244 23.13 0.25 -7.44
N GLY A 245 23.14 1.11 -6.42
CA GLY A 245 22.38 2.36 -6.38
C GLY A 245 20.97 2.17 -5.81
N ILE A 246 20.49 3.19 -5.10
CA ILE A 246 19.19 3.18 -4.39
C ILE A 246 18.00 2.79 -5.30
N PRO A 247 17.86 3.29 -6.54
CA PRO A 247 16.74 2.93 -7.40
C PRO A 247 16.76 1.50 -7.94
N HIS A 248 17.89 0.80 -7.82
CA HIS A 248 18.14 -0.47 -8.50
C HIS A 248 18.34 -1.65 -7.55
N VAL A 249 18.14 -1.44 -6.24
CA VAL A 249 18.21 -2.53 -5.26
C VAL A 249 17.29 -3.68 -5.66
N ARG A 250 17.71 -4.91 -5.36
CA ARG A 250 16.97 -6.12 -5.72
C ARG A 250 16.76 -7.02 -4.51
N ALA A 251 15.58 -7.62 -4.45
CA ALA A 251 15.21 -8.71 -3.56
C ALA A 251 14.38 -9.72 -4.37
N GLU A 252 14.36 -10.97 -3.93
CA GLU A 252 13.58 -12.04 -4.56
C GLU A 252 12.06 -11.81 -4.41
N SER A 253 11.64 -11.21 -3.29
CA SER A 253 10.26 -10.86 -2.97
C SER A 253 10.20 -10.04 -1.68
N THR A 254 9.00 -9.65 -1.27
CA THR A 254 8.68 -9.34 0.12
C THR A 254 7.67 -10.33 0.70
N VAL A 255 7.38 -10.24 2.01
CA VAL A 255 6.40 -11.13 2.69
C VAL A 255 4.99 -11.05 2.07
N THR A 256 4.64 -9.90 1.47
CA THR A 256 3.36 -9.68 0.76
C THR A 256 3.50 -9.79 -0.76
N TYR A 257 4.58 -10.40 -1.26
CA TYR A 257 4.84 -10.55 -2.70
C TYR A 257 4.85 -9.24 -3.49
N SER A 258 5.29 -8.15 -2.85
CA SER A 258 5.40 -6.84 -3.51
C SER A 258 6.41 -6.89 -4.66
N SER A 259 6.20 -6.04 -5.67
CA SER A 259 7.13 -5.85 -6.81
C SER A 259 7.34 -4.35 -7.08
N GLY A 260 8.26 -4.02 -8.01
CA GLY A 260 8.51 -2.64 -8.45
C GLY A 260 8.88 -1.69 -7.30
N ASN A 261 8.30 -0.49 -7.30
CA ASN A 261 8.55 0.52 -6.26
C ASN A 261 8.23 0.01 -4.85
N SER A 262 7.15 -0.76 -4.69
CA SER A 262 6.72 -1.29 -3.39
C SER A 262 7.80 -2.18 -2.77
N LEU A 263 8.40 -3.09 -3.55
CA LEU A 263 9.50 -3.95 -3.12
C LEU A 263 10.76 -3.15 -2.78
N ASN A 264 11.13 -2.17 -3.62
CA ASN A 264 12.32 -1.35 -3.39
C ASN A 264 12.20 -0.52 -2.12
N ILE A 265 11.07 0.17 -1.93
CA ILE A 265 10.82 1.00 -0.75
C ILE A 265 10.81 0.14 0.51
N GLU A 266 10.14 -1.02 0.50
CA GLU A 266 10.07 -1.90 1.68
C GLU A 266 11.47 -2.39 2.06
N THR A 267 12.25 -2.84 1.08
CA THR A 267 13.63 -3.33 1.27
C THR A 267 14.54 -2.23 1.80
N LEU A 268 14.51 -1.05 1.18
CA LEU A 268 15.30 0.11 1.63
C LEU A 268 14.88 0.60 3.01
N SER A 269 13.61 0.48 3.37
CA SER A 269 13.13 0.85 4.69
C SER A 269 13.71 -0.06 5.77
N PHE A 270 13.72 -1.37 5.55
CA PHE A 270 14.41 -2.33 6.44
C PHE A 270 15.91 -2.06 6.52
N ALA A 271 16.57 -1.81 5.38
CA ALA A 271 17.98 -1.46 5.35
C ALA A 271 18.28 -0.18 6.15
N GLY A 272 17.48 0.87 5.94
CA GLY A 272 17.60 2.14 6.66
C GLY A 272 17.38 1.98 8.16
N LEU A 273 16.39 1.19 8.58
CA LEU A 273 16.19 0.84 9.99
C LEU A 273 17.42 0.13 10.57
N ALA A 274 17.95 -0.88 9.87
CA ALA A 274 19.16 -1.60 10.32
C ALA A 274 20.36 -0.65 10.46
N MET A 275 20.56 0.25 9.50
CA MET A 275 21.62 1.26 9.55
C MET A 275 21.47 2.22 10.73
N MET A 276 20.23 2.52 11.16
CA MET A 276 19.96 3.37 12.30
C MET A 276 20.15 2.68 13.66
N GLU A 277 20.28 1.35 13.71
CA GLU A 277 20.68 0.62 14.93
C GLU A 277 22.21 0.56 15.11
N SER A 278 22.97 0.72 14.03
CA SER A 278 24.43 0.65 14.04
C SER A 278 25.08 1.74 14.87
N SER A 279 26.23 1.38 15.45
CA SER A 279 27.17 2.31 16.05
C SER A 279 28.01 3.08 15.02
N THR A 280 28.19 2.51 13.83
CA THR A 280 28.93 3.10 12.70
C THR A 280 27.97 3.65 11.65
N ILE A 281 27.49 4.87 11.88
CA ILE A 281 26.41 5.47 11.09
C ILE A 281 26.95 6.08 9.79
N ASP A 282 26.36 5.69 8.65
CA ASP A 282 26.53 6.37 7.35
C ASP A 282 25.34 7.32 7.11
N GLU A 283 25.37 8.48 7.75
CA GLU A 283 24.25 9.45 7.74
C GLU A 283 23.90 9.91 6.32
N THR A 284 24.90 10.06 5.45
CA THR A 284 24.69 10.47 4.05
C THR A 284 23.88 9.45 3.27
N LEU A 285 24.17 8.16 3.44
CA LEU A 285 23.40 7.12 2.78
C LEU A 285 21.97 7.01 3.36
N ILE A 286 21.81 7.13 4.68
CA ILE A 286 20.48 7.13 5.32
C ILE A 286 19.63 8.30 4.80
N ASP A 287 20.21 9.49 4.71
CA ASP A 287 19.54 10.68 4.16
C ASP A 287 19.16 10.50 2.68
N SER A 288 20.01 9.84 1.89
CA SER A 288 19.71 9.54 0.49
C SER A 288 18.56 8.52 0.37
N ILE A 289 18.50 7.53 1.26
CA ILE A 289 17.43 6.53 1.30
C ILE A 289 16.08 7.19 1.67
N GLN A 290 16.05 8.03 2.71
CA GLN A 290 14.78 8.69 3.09
C GLN A 290 14.26 9.63 2.00
N LYS A 291 15.15 10.41 1.34
CA LYS A 291 14.77 11.25 0.19
C LYS A 291 14.14 10.43 -0.92
N TYR A 292 14.76 9.31 -1.28
CA TYR A 292 14.20 8.40 -2.27
C TYR A 292 12.82 7.89 -1.85
N ILE A 293 12.65 7.42 -0.62
CA ILE A 293 11.34 6.93 -0.12
C ILE A 293 10.28 8.04 -0.19
N ILE A 294 10.58 9.26 0.27
CA ILE A 294 9.66 10.42 0.20
C ILE A 294 9.28 10.74 -1.24
N SER A 295 10.24 10.72 -2.17
CA SER A 295 9.98 11.00 -3.60
C SER A 295 8.99 10.02 -4.24
N LYS A 296 8.88 8.80 -3.70
CA LYS A 296 7.94 7.77 -4.17
C LYS A 296 6.56 7.85 -3.53
N ARG A 297 6.32 8.80 -2.61
CA ARG A 297 5.01 9.00 -2.01
C ARG A 297 3.98 9.37 -3.08
N ARG A 298 2.84 8.69 -3.07
CA ARG A 298 1.68 8.98 -3.92
C ARG A 298 0.41 8.76 -3.10
N TYR A 299 -0.53 9.70 -3.13
CA TYR A 299 -1.82 9.59 -2.40
C TYR A 299 -1.66 9.22 -0.90
N GLY A 300 -0.64 9.77 -0.24
CA GLY A 300 -0.32 9.45 1.16
C GLY A 300 0.24 8.04 1.43
N ARG A 301 0.63 7.29 0.37
CA ARG A 301 1.16 5.92 0.43
C ARG A 301 2.54 5.81 -0.21
N PHE A 302 3.25 4.74 0.11
CA PHE A 302 4.55 4.39 -0.48
C PHE A 302 4.47 3.05 -1.23
N GLY A 303 3.51 2.93 -2.14
CA GLY A 303 3.24 1.68 -2.85
C GLY A 303 2.29 0.76 -2.08
N SER A 304 2.66 -0.51 -1.97
CA SER A 304 1.90 -1.52 -1.22
C SER A 304 1.81 -1.16 0.26
N THR A 305 0.97 -1.89 0.98
CA THR A 305 0.76 -1.54 2.38
C THR A 305 1.98 -1.82 3.25
N GLN A 306 2.59 -3.00 3.10
CA GLN A 306 3.76 -3.33 3.90
C GLN A 306 4.89 -2.33 3.64
N SER A 307 5.08 -1.96 2.36
CA SER A 307 5.98 -0.90 1.96
C SER A 307 5.68 0.44 2.64
N THR A 308 4.40 0.82 2.69
CA THR A 308 3.94 2.03 3.39
C THR A 308 4.23 1.98 4.88
N VAL A 309 3.97 0.85 5.55
CA VAL A 309 4.24 0.68 6.99
C VAL A 309 5.72 0.82 7.28
N MET A 310 6.56 0.10 6.53
CA MET A 310 8.00 0.12 6.76
C MET A 310 8.62 1.47 6.41
N ALA A 311 8.17 2.13 5.34
CA ALA A 311 8.57 3.49 5.00
C ALA A 311 8.26 4.47 6.14
N LEU A 312 7.05 4.42 6.67
CA LEU A 312 6.65 5.29 7.78
C LEU A 312 7.45 5.01 9.06
N LYS A 313 7.70 3.74 9.40
CA LYS A 313 8.58 3.36 10.53
C LYS A 313 9.99 3.93 10.36
N MET A 314 10.58 3.77 9.17
CA MET A 314 11.92 4.29 8.86
C MET A 314 11.97 5.82 8.94
N LEU A 315 11.01 6.52 8.33
CA LEU A 315 10.94 7.98 8.36
C LEU A 315 10.73 8.54 9.77
N LEU A 316 9.91 7.87 10.60
CA LEU A 316 9.72 8.23 12.00
C LEU A 316 11.04 8.13 12.78
N ARG A 317 11.72 6.97 12.68
CA ARG A 317 13.01 6.77 13.35
C ARG A 317 14.09 7.73 12.86
N TYR A 318 14.11 8.02 11.56
CA TYR A 318 15.01 9.01 10.99
C TYR A 318 14.80 10.40 11.60
N GLN A 319 13.53 10.82 11.70
CA GLN A 319 13.19 12.10 12.28
C GLN A 319 13.59 12.21 13.77
N GLU A 320 13.32 11.17 14.57
CA GLU A 320 13.71 11.11 15.98
C GLU A 320 15.23 11.25 16.18
N LYS A 321 16.02 10.64 15.30
CA LYS A 321 17.47 10.54 15.46
C LYS A 321 18.23 11.74 14.89
N TYR A 322 17.80 12.29 13.75
CA TYR A 322 18.63 13.22 12.95
C TYR A 322 18.06 14.64 12.76
N ILE A 323 16.75 14.86 12.90
CA ILE A 323 16.18 16.20 12.68
C ILE A 323 16.25 16.99 13.98
N LYS A 324 17.25 17.88 14.13
CA LYS A 324 17.48 18.61 15.39
C LYS A 324 17.52 20.14 15.35
N ILE A 325 17.43 20.84 14.22
CA ILE A 325 17.48 22.32 14.24
C ILE A 325 16.56 22.94 13.18
N GLU A 326 15.56 23.72 13.61
CA GLU A 326 14.84 24.64 12.73
C GLU A 326 15.70 25.89 12.48
N ALA A 327 15.84 26.29 11.22
CA ALA A 327 16.41 27.56 10.81
C ALA A 327 15.49 28.24 9.77
N GLY A 328 15.72 29.53 9.50
CA GLY A 328 14.96 30.27 8.50
C GLY A 328 15.33 29.86 7.07
N GLY A 329 14.45 30.18 6.13
CA GLY A 329 14.64 29.89 4.72
C GLY A 329 13.59 30.57 3.85
N GLN A 330 13.70 30.32 2.55
CA GLN A 330 12.81 30.86 1.53
C GLN A 330 12.51 29.79 0.50
N PHE A 331 11.26 29.75 0.02
CA PHE A 331 10.90 28.95 -1.14
C PHE A 331 10.34 29.82 -2.27
N LYS A 332 10.51 29.34 -3.51
CA LYS A 332 9.91 29.88 -4.74
C LYS A 332 9.24 28.73 -5.49
N VAL A 333 7.96 28.90 -5.83
CA VAL A 333 7.17 27.91 -6.58
C VAL A 333 6.98 28.40 -8.00
N TYR A 334 7.42 27.60 -8.96
CA TYR A 334 7.26 27.83 -10.39
C TYR A 334 6.30 26.81 -10.99
N ILE A 335 5.26 27.27 -11.69
CA ILE A 335 4.36 26.42 -12.47
C ILE A 335 4.46 26.85 -13.92
N ASN A 336 4.81 25.90 -14.80
CA ASN A 336 5.01 26.14 -16.22
C ASN A 336 5.98 27.32 -16.48
N GLU A 337 7.10 27.35 -15.73
CA GLU A 337 8.12 28.41 -15.70
C GLU A 337 7.67 29.78 -15.19
N ILE A 338 6.41 29.93 -14.77
CA ILE A 338 5.89 31.16 -14.17
C ILE A 338 6.08 31.08 -12.66
N LEU A 339 6.69 32.11 -12.05
CA LEU A 339 6.75 32.25 -10.59
C LEU A 339 5.34 32.47 -10.05
N ALA A 340 4.80 31.47 -9.37
CA ALA A 340 3.44 31.46 -8.83
C ALA A 340 3.41 31.93 -7.37
N GLU A 341 4.44 31.64 -6.58
CA GLU A 341 4.53 32.03 -5.16
C GLU A 341 5.99 32.18 -4.71
N GLU A 342 6.25 33.13 -3.81
CA GLU A 342 7.54 33.29 -3.14
C GLU A 342 7.30 33.63 -1.66
N HIS A 343 7.94 32.89 -0.76
CA HIS A 343 7.65 33.04 0.66
C HIS A 343 8.84 32.71 1.56
N ARG A 344 9.02 33.53 2.60
CA ARG A 344 10.08 33.40 3.60
C ARG A 344 9.53 32.93 4.93
N TYR A 345 10.26 32.05 5.61
CA TYR A 345 9.94 31.57 6.95
C TYR A 345 11.14 31.74 7.89
N GLU A 346 10.83 32.06 9.15
CA GLU A 346 11.82 32.29 10.20
C GLU A 346 12.11 31.02 11.01
N LYS A 347 13.21 31.07 11.77
CA LYS A 347 13.57 30.03 12.74
C LYS A 347 12.48 29.89 13.81
N GLY A 348 12.08 28.66 14.15
CA GLY A 348 11.05 28.43 15.16
C GLY A 348 9.61 28.51 14.64
N GLY A 349 9.40 28.87 13.37
CA GLY A 349 8.06 28.98 12.79
C GLY A 349 7.39 27.61 12.69
N ARG A 350 6.46 27.31 13.61
CA ARG A 350 5.68 26.05 13.64
C ARG A 350 4.59 25.98 12.57
N GLU A 351 4.60 26.89 11.61
CA GLU A 351 3.48 27.08 10.71
C GLU A 351 3.48 26.03 9.61
N LYS A 352 2.48 25.14 9.67
CA LYS A 352 1.93 24.51 8.48
C LYS A 352 1.26 25.63 7.67
N ARG A 353 1.86 26.04 6.57
CA ARG A 353 1.27 27.02 5.66
C ARG A 353 0.68 26.33 4.44
N LEU A 354 -0.53 26.75 4.08
CA LEU A 354 -1.26 26.32 2.91
C LEU A 354 -1.35 27.51 1.95
N PHE A 355 -0.89 27.30 0.73
CA PHE A 355 -0.98 28.23 -0.39
C PHE A 355 -1.95 27.62 -1.40
N THR A 356 -2.93 28.38 -1.88
CA THR A 356 -3.99 27.91 -2.78
C THR A 356 -4.00 28.71 -4.08
N ASN A 357 -4.96 28.43 -4.97
CA ASN A 357 -5.17 29.15 -6.24
C ASN A 357 -4.09 28.92 -7.31
N PHE A 358 -3.37 27.80 -7.22
CA PHE A 358 -2.39 27.40 -8.24
C PHE A 358 -3.03 26.84 -9.51
N ASP A 359 -4.34 26.55 -9.48
CA ASP A 359 -5.11 25.96 -10.59
C ASP A 359 -5.12 26.88 -11.83
N SER A 360 -5.06 28.20 -11.62
CA SER A 360 -4.97 29.21 -12.68
C SER A 360 -3.69 29.11 -13.54
N TYR A 361 -2.63 28.50 -13.02
CA TYR A 361 -1.36 28.30 -13.72
C TYR A 361 -1.30 26.96 -14.47
N LEU A 362 -2.30 26.09 -14.29
CA LEU A 362 -2.36 24.74 -14.87
C LEU A 362 -3.17 24.72 -16.16
N LYS A 363 -2.81 23.81 -17.07
CA LYS A 363 -3.48 23.62 -18.36
C LYS A 363 -3.76 22.15 -18.66
N ILE A 364 -4.73 21.90 -19.54
CA ILE A 364 -4.91 20.57 -20.15
C ILE A 364 -3.62 20.24 -20.93
N GLY A 365 -3.12 19.02 -20.77
CA GLY A 365 -1.85 18.57 -21.33
C GLY A 365 -0.70 18.62 -20.31
N LYS A 366 0.52 18.80 -20.82
CA LYS A 366 1.76 18.77 -20.02
C LYS A 366 1.89 20.02 -19.14
N ASN A 367 2.18 19.80 -17.85
CA ASN A 367 2.50 20.82 -16.87
C ASN A 367 3.83 20.49 -16.17
N THR A 368 4.56 21.52 -15.76
CA THR A 368 5.80 21.40 -14.96
C THR A 368 5.63 22.17 -13.66
N ILE A 369 6.07 21.58 -12.55
CA ILE A 369 6.16 22.22 -11.24
C ILE A 369 7.63 22.18 -10.80
N ARG A 370 8.15 23.29 -10.29
CA ARG A 370 9.50 23.39 -9.71
C ARG A 370 9.44 24.23 -8.44
N VAL A 371 9.96 23.70 -7.34
CA VAL A 371 10.09 24.40 -6.06
C VAL A 371 11.57 24.53 -5.75
N GLU A 372 12.02 25.76 -5.56
CA GLU A 372 13.40 26.06 -5.17
C GLU A 372 13.43 26.57 -3.75
N THR A 373 14.35 26.04 -2.95
CA THR A 373 14.53 26.43 -1.55
C THR A 373 15.92 26.98 -1.31
N GLU A 374 15.99 28.13 -0.64
CA GLU A 374 17.20 28.77 -0.15
C GLU A 374 17.20 28.74 1.39
N GLY A 375 18.32 28.37 2.01
CA GLY A 375 18.41 28.22 3.47
C GLY A 375 17.91 26.86 3.98
N PHE A 376 17.23 26.84 5.13
CA PHE A 376 16.78 25.60 5.77
C PHE A 376 15.67 24.93 4.96
N ILE A 377 15.85 23.68 4.54
CA ILE A 377 14.86 22.98 3.71
C ILE A 377 13.76 22.37 4.59
N ARG A 378 12.52 22.82 4.37
CA ARG A 378 11.33 22.23 4.99
C ARG A 378 10.69 21.20 4.07
N PRO A 379 10.13 20.10 4.60
CA PRO A 379 9.27 19.23 3.81
C PRO A 379 8.12 20.02 3.20
N SER A 380 7.89 19.79 1.91
CA SER A 380 6.85 20.47 1.16
C SER A 380 6.13 19.52 0.23
N ALA A 381 4.89 19.86 -0.10
CA ALA A 381 4.08 19.11 -1.04
C ALA A 381 3.25 20.03 -1.93
N PHE A 382 3.33 19.82 -3.24
CA PHE A 382 2.36 20.32 -4.21
C PHE A 382 1.32 19.24 -4.45
N GLU A 383 0.04 19.57 -4.28
CA GLU A 383 -1.09 18.68 -4.52
C GLU A 383 -2.03 19.36 -5.52
N THR A 384 -2.42 18.65 -6.57
CA THR A 384 -3.49 19.10 -7.46
C THR A 384 -4.46 17.96 -7.73
N LYS A 385 -5.75 18.27 -7.78
CA LYS A 385 -6.83 17.30 -7.95
C LYS A 385 -7.76 17.76 -9.05
N TRP A 386 -8.32 16.80 -9.77
CA TRP A 386 -9.34 17.05 -10.78
C TRP A 386 -10.26 15.84 -10.92
N MET A 387 -11.47 16.08 -11.42
CA MET A 387 -12.37 15.00 -11.80
C MET A 387 -12.20 14.70 -13.28
N SER A 388 -11.40 13.68 -13.61
CA SER A 388 -11.23 13.25 -15.00
C SER A 388 -12.52 12.60 -15.54
N ILE A 389 -12.76 12.76 -16.84
CA ILE A 389 -13.92 12.17 -17.53
C ILE A 389 -13.77 10.63 -17.58
N GLU A 390 -12.56 10.11 -17.78
CA GLU A 390 -12.26 8.67 -17.87
C GLU A 390 -11.01 8.32 -17.05
N PRO A 391 -10.93 7.12 -16.42
CA PRO A 391 -9.73 6.68 -15.74
C PRO A 391 -8.68 6.18 -16.75
N LYS A 392 -7.40 6.34 -16.44
CA LYS A 392 -6.29 5.86 -17.29
C LYS A 392 -5.84 4.46 -16.85
N SER A 393 -5.79 3.52 -17.80
CA SER A 393 -5.17 2.20 -17.58
C SER A 393 -3.66 2.30 -17.38
N ASN A 394 -3.12 1.50 -16.47
CA ASN A 394 -1.67 1.26 -16.42
C ASN A 394 -1.26 0.39 -17.61
N LEU A 395 -0.17 0.75 -18.30
CA LEU A 395 0.35 -0.01 -19.46
C LEU A 395 0.97 -1.35 -19.06
N GLU A 396 1.40 -1.47 -17.80
CA GLU A 396 1.96 -2.69 -17.20
C GLU A 396 0.90 -3.50 -16.44
N ALA A 397 -0.40 -3.22 -16.68
CA ALA A 397 -1.47 -3.97 -16.03
C ALA A 397 -1.46 -5.43 -16.51
N PRO A 398 -1.31 -6.43 -15.62
CA PRO A 398 -1.22 -7.83 -16.01
C PRO A 398 -2.56 -8.42 -16.46
N LEU A 399 -3.66 -7.72 -16.18
CA LEU A 399 -5.02 -8.16 -16.51
C LEU A 399 -5.75 -7.12 -17.35
N ALA A 400 -6.62 -7.57 -18.24
CA ALA A 400 -7.57 -6.73 -18.97
C ALA A 400 -9.01 -7.22 -18.77
N VAL A 401 -9.95 -6.27 -18.67
CA VAL A 401 -11.39 -6.57 -18.68
C VAL A 401 -12.08 -5.95 -19.88
N LYS A 402 -13.03 -6.70 -20.45
CA LYS A 402 -13.92 -6.24 -21.51
C LYS A 402 -15.36 -6.60 -21.15
N THR A 403 -16.26 -5.62 -21.26
CA THR A 403 -17.70 -5.80 -21.08
C THR A 403 -18.43 -5.42 -22.36
N ILE A 404 -19.39 -6.24 -22.77
CA ILE A 404 -20.20 -6.02 -23.97
C ILE A 404 -21.63 -6.38 -23.65
N LEU A 405 -22.55 -5.42 -23.76
CA LEU A 405 -23.98 -5.70 -23.82
C LEU A 405 -24.32 -6.24 -25.21
N GLN A 406 -25.05 -7.35 -25.28
CA GLN A 406 -25.54 -7.89 -26.55
C GLN A 406 -26.47 -6.89 -27.23
N ASP A 407 -27.42 -6.34 -26.47
CA ASP A 407 -28.36 -5.33 -26.94
C ASP A 407 -28.07 -3.96 -26.34
N ARG A 408 -28.12 -2.92 -27.18
CA ARG A 408 -27.97 -1.52 -26.74
C ARG A 408 -29.31 -0.81 -26.56
N ILE A 409 -30.39 -1.45 -26.96
CA ILE A 409 -31.76 -0.97 -26.82
C ILE A 409 -32.60 -2.15 -26.30
N THR A 410 -33.42 -1.93 -25.28
CA THR A 410 -34.31 -2.94 -24.70
C THR A 410 -35.53 -2.26 -24.10
N THR A 411 -36.52 -3.05 -23.69
CA THR A 411 -37.74 -2.56 -23.06
C THR A 411 -37.79 -2.96 -21.58
N VAL A 412 -38.43 -2.14 -20.74
CA VAL A 412 -38.64 -2.46 -19.31
C VAL A 412 -39.27 -3.86 -19.17
N GLY A 413 -38.70 -4.69 -18.31
CA GLY A 413 -39.12 -6.07 -18.05
C GLY A 413 -38.30 -7.13 -18.80
N GLU A 414 -37.63 -6.77 -19.89
CA GLU A 414 -36.77 -7.70 -20.64
C GLU A 414 -35.45 -7.98 -19.92
N VAL A 415 -34.80 -9.08 -20.31
CA VAL A 415 -33.47 -9.46 -19.81
C VAL A 415 -32.45 -9.28 -20.92
N VAL A 416 -31.44 -8.45 -20.67
CA VAL A 416 -30.31 -8.24 -21.57
C VAL A 416 -29.11 -9.01 -21.06
N SER A 417 -28.36 -9.59 -21.99
CA SER A 417 -27.14 -10.31 -21.69
C SER A 417 -25.91 -9.39 -21.76
N MET A 418 -25.07 -9.43 -20.71
CA MET A 418 -23.76 -8.77 -20.69
C MET A 418 -22.64 -9.81 -20.67
N LYS A 419 -21.84 -9.83 -21.73
CA LYS A 419 -20.63 -10.65 -21.81
C LYS A 419 -19.47 -9.95 -21.12
N VAL A 420 -18.87 -10.62 -20.15
CA VAL A 420 -17.67 -10.19 -19.44
C VAL A 420 -16.51 -11.11 -19.83
N THR A 421 -15.41 -10.53 -20.28
CA THR A 421 -14.16 -11.25 -20.53
C THR A 421 -13.06 -10.65 -19.65
N LEU A 422 -12.46 -11.48 -18.82
CA LEU A 422 -11.25 -11.18 -18.06
C LEU A 422 -10.08 -11.94 -18.70
N THR A 423 -9.01 -11.24 -19.01
CA THR A 423 -7.84 -11.78 -19.72
C THR A 423 -6.58 -11.59 -18.88
N ASN A 424 -5.82 -12.67 -18.70
CA ASN A 424 -4.43 -12.59 -18.23
C ASN A 424 -3.55 -12.22 -19.44
N LEU A 425 -2.82 -11.11 -19.35
CA LEU A 425 -1.94 -10.63 -20.42
C LEU A 425 -0.53 -11.22 -20.32
N GLU A 426 -0.19 -11.84 -19.20
CA GLU A 426 1.15 -12.37 -18.93
C GLU A 426 1.31 -13.83 -19.40
N ASP A 427 2.56 -14.23 -19.56
CA ASP A 427 2.98 -15.61 -19.89
C ASP A 427 3.14 -16.50 -18.64
N GLU A 428 2.69 -16.03 -17.48
CA GLU A 428 2.74 -16.73 -16.20
C GLU A 428 1.35 -16.80 -15.54
N ILE A 429 1.18 -17.76 -14.61
CA ILE A 429 -0.02 -17.89 -13.79
C ILE A 429 -0.13 -16.67 -12.87
N GLN A 430 -1.31 -16.06 -12.84
CA GLN A 430 -1.60 -14.93 -11.99
C GLN A 430 -2.50 -15.33 -10.82
N ALA A 431 -2.05 -15.05 -9.60
CA ALA A 431 -2.80 -15.34 -8.38
C ALA A 431 -3.71 -14.18 -7.98
N SER A 432 -4.85 -14.52 -7.37
CA SER A 432 -5.87 -13.57 -6.89
C SER A 432 -6.30 -12.48 -7.89
N PRO A 433 -6.71 -12.81 -9.13
CA PRO A 433 -7.30 -11.82 -10.04
C PRO A 433 -8.57 -11.19 -9.49
N MET A 434 -8.78 -9.90 -9.75
CA MET A 434 -10.02 -9.20 -9.48
C MET A 434 -10.59 -8.57 -10.75
N ALA A 435 -11.92 -8.58 -10.86
CA ALA A 435 -12.64 -7.81 -11.87
C ALA A 435 -13.79 -7.02 -11.23
N ILE A 436 -13.85 -5.72 -11.50
CA ILE A 436 -14.95 -4.84 -11.10
C ILE A 436 -15.75 -4.53 -12.37
N ILE A 437 -17.00 -4.98 -12.42
CA ILE A 437 -17.87 -4.88 -13.58
C ILE A 437 -18.92 -3.80 -13.33
N GLY A 438 -18.94 -2.77 -14.17
CA GLY A 438 -19.94 -1.71 -14.09
C GLY A 438 -21.27 -2.15 -14.70
N ILE A 439 -22.36 -1.95 -13.97
CA ILE A 439 -23.73 -2.25 -14.40
C ILE A 439 -24.47 -0.93 -14.66
N PRO A 440 -25.12 -0.74 -15.83
CA PRO A 440 -25.96 0.43 -16.08
C PRO A 440 -27.05 0.59 -15.02
N ALA A 441 -27.32 1.81 -14.57
CA ALA A 441 -28.26 2.07 -13.47
C ALA A 441 -29.71 1.65 -13.73
N GLY A 442 -30.13 1.55 -15.00
CA GLY A 442 -31.44 1.03 -15.39
C GLY A 442 -31.53 -0.50 -15.44
N LEU A 443 -30.45 -1.22 -15.14
CA LEU A 443 -30.36 -2.67 -15.19
C LEU A 443 -30.08 -3.27 -13.80
N SER A 444 -30.67 -4.43 -13.49
CA SER A 444 -30.47 -5.16 -12.22
C SER A 444 -29.80 -6.52 -12.42
N LEU A 445 -28.85 -6.85 -11.54
CA LEU A 445 -28.21 -8.16 -11.49
C LEU A 445 -29.18 -9.23 -10.96
N GLN A 446 -29.09 -10.43 -11.52
CA GLN A 446 -29.86 -11.58 -11.06
C GLN A 446 -29.10 -12.34 -9.97
N ILE A 447 -29.50 -12.19 -8.70
CA ILE A 447 -28.77 -12.76 -7.53
C ILE A 447 -28.71 -14.30 -7.59
N TRP A 448 -29.77 -14.96 -8.06
CA TRP A 448 -29.77 -16.41 -8.23
C TRP A 448 -28.68 -16.88 -9.19
N GLN A 449 -28.44 -16.13 -10.28
CA GLN A 449 -27.42 -16.45 -11.27
C GLN A 449 -26.01 -16.31 -10.67
N LEU A 450 -25.78 -15.27 -9.85
CA LEU A 450 -24.49 -15.08 -9.20
C LEU A 450 -24.16 -16.20 -8.22
N LYS A 451 -25.15 -16.68 -7.44
CA LYS A 451 -24.99 -17.84 -6.56
C LYS A 451 -24.64 -19.10 -7.35
N GLU A 452 -25.37 -19.37 -8.43
CA GLU A 452 -25.11 -20.52 -9.31
C GLU A 452 -23.71 -20.46 -9.94
N LEU A 453 -23.28 -19.30 -10.42
CA LEU A 453 -21.94 -19.10 -10.97
C LEU A 453 -20.86 -19.34 -9.91
N GLN A 454 -21.09 -18.91 -8.66
CA GLN A 454 -20.17 -19.15 -7.56
C GLN A 454 -20.09 -20.62 -7.17
N GLU A 455 -21.22 -21.32 -7.09
CA GLU A 455 -21.29 -22.75 -6.79
C GLU A 455 -20.59 -23.62 -7.84
N ARG A 456 -20.54 -23.14 -9.08
CA ARG A 456 -19.80 -23.75 -10.20
C ARG A 456 -18.33 -23.31 -10.28
N ASP A 457 -17.82 -22.64 -9.24
CA ASP A 457 -16.44 -22.13 -9.17
C ASP A 457 -16.06 -21.18 -10.35
N ALA A 458 -17.03 -20.51 -10.98
CA ALA A 458 -16.74 -19.55 -12.06
C ALA A 458 -15.94 -18.34 -11.54
N PHE A 459 -16.11 -18.02 -10.26
CA PHE A 459 -15.30 -17.11 -9.45
C PHE A 459 -15.36 -17.58 -7.99
N ALA A 460 -14.40 -17.16 -7.17
CA ALA A 460 -14.26 -17.58 -5.78
C ALA A 460 -15.25 -16.89 -4.84
N TYR A 461 -15.52 -15.60 -5.10
CA TYR A 461 -16.38 -14.77 -4.27
C TYR A 461 -16.89 -13.56 -5.08
N TYR A 462 -17.98 -12.94 -4.64
CA TYR A 462 -18.49 -11.69 -5.23
C TYR A 462 -19.04 -10.71 -4.20
N GLU A 463 -19.00 -9.42 -4.55
CA GLU A 463 -19.66 -8.35 -3.82
C GLU A 463 -20.45 -7.47 -4.79
N ILE A 464 -21.55 -6.86 -4.33
CA ILE A 464 -22.32 -5.88 -5.11
C ILE A 464 -22.29 -4.55 -4.36
N LYS A 465 -21.82 -3.49 -5.03
CA LYS A 465 -21.70 -2.15 -4.44
C LYS A 465 -21.85 -1.08 -5.52
N ASN A 466 -22.70 -0.08 -5.30
CA ASN A 466 -22.83 1.12 -6.15
C ASN A 466 -22.92 0.82 -7.66
N ASN A 467 -23.80 -0.10 -8.06
CA ASN A 467 -23.97 -0.57 -9.44
C ASN A 467 -22.71 -1.21 -10.04
N GLN A 468 -21.85 -1.77 -9.20
CA GLN A 468 -20.70 -2.57 -9.60
C GLN A 468 -20.81 -3.97 -9.01
N LEU A 469 -20.44 -4.96 -9.80
CA LEU A 469 -20.22 -6.33 -9.38
C LEU A 469 -18.71 -6.55 -9.27
N VAL A 470 -18.23 -6.84 -8.05
CA VAL A 470 -16.83 -7.17 -7.78
C VAL A 470 -16.71 -8.69 -7.77
N LEU A 471 -15.81 -9.23 -8.60
CA LEU A 471 -15.55 -10.66 -8.73
C LEU A 471 -14.11 -10.96 -8.31
N TYR A 472 -13.96 -11.97 -7.45
CA TYR A 472 -12.67 -12.44 -6.94
C TYR A 472 -12.39 -13.81 -7.54
N PHE A 473 -11.21 -14.01 -8.12
CA PHE A 473 -10.76 -15.29 -8.67
C PHE A 473 -9.58 -15.80 -7.84
N ARG A 474 -9.40 -17.12 -7.74
CA ARG A 474 -8.25 -17.70 -7.03
C ARG A 474 -6.96 -17.59 -7.85
N SER A 475 -7.06 -17.91 -9.14
CA SER A 475 -5.97 -17.82 -10.10
C SER A 475 -6.49 -17.66 -11.52
N MET A 476 -5.59 -17.25 -12.42
CA MET A 476 -5.75 -17.33 -13.87
C MET A 476 -4.48 -17.88 -14.49
N GLU A 477 -4.62 -18.86 -15.38
CA GLU A 477 -3.49 -19.43 -16.12
C GLU A 477 -2.87 -18.39 -17.08
N ALA A 478 -1.64 -18.65 -17.52
CA ALA A 478 -0.97 -17.83 -18.52
C ALA A 478 -1.85 -17.63 -19.77
N LYS A 479 -2.01 -16.38 -20.21
CA LYS A 479 -2.87 -15.98 -21.34
C LYS A 479 -4.35 -16.42 -21.26
N GLU A 480 -4.83 -16.86 -20.09
CA GLU A 480 -6.20 -17.35 -19.94
C GLU A 480 -7.24 -16.25 -20.21
N ASN A 481 -8.36 -16.63 -20.82
CA ASN A 481 -9.54 -15.79 -20.98
C ASN A 481 -10.72 -16.38 -20.21
N LYS A 482 -11.02 -15.85 -19.03
CA LYS A 482 -12.24 -16.20 -18.28
C LYS A 482 -13.41 -15.42 -18.85
N ARG A 483 -14.49 -16.13 -19.19
CA ARG A 483 -15.70 -15.55 -19.80
C ARG A 483 -16.90 -15.82 -18.92
N LEU A 484 -17.65 -14.77 -18.61
CA LEU A 484 -18.90 -14.83 -17.87
C LEU A 484 -19.99 -14.16 -18.67
N ASN A 485 -21.22 -14.63 -18.49
CA ASN A 485 -22.38 -14.02 -19.09
C ASN A 485 -23.36 -13.65 -17.98
N LEU A 486 -23.64 -12.36 -17.83
CA LEU A 486 -24.54 -11.84 -16.81
C LEU A 486 -25.89 -11.53 -17.45
N TYR A 487 -26.95 -12.04 -16.83
CA TYR A 487 -28.32 -11.66 -17.18
C TYR A 487 -28.72 -10.45 -16.36
N LEU A 488 -29.17 -9.41 -17.07
CA LEU A 488 -29.49 -8.12 -16.49
C LEU A 488 -30.92 -7.74 -16.84
N LYS A 489 -31.78 -7.55 -15.84
CA LYS A 489 -33.18 -7.19 -16.08
C LYS A 489 -33.31 -5.68 -16.24
N ALA A 490 -34.03 -5.24 -17.27
CA ALA A 490 -34.33 -3.84 -17.50
C ALA A 490 -35.44 -3.37 -16.56
N GLU A 491 -35.13 -2.42 -15.66
CA GLU A 491 -36.04 -1.99 -14.60
C GLU A 491 -36.59 -0.57 -14.84
N VAL A 492 -35.76 0.34 -15.36
CA VAL A 492 -36.11 1.77 -15.45
C VAL A 492 -35.85 2.30 -16.86
N PRO A 493 -36.82 2.97 -17.51
CA PRO A 493 -36.63 3.54 -18.83
C PRO A 493 -35.70 4.75 -18.79
N GLY A 494 -34.83 4.89 -19.78
CA GLY A 494 -33.84 5.95 -19.85
C GLY A 494 -32.63 5.58 -20.69
N THR A 495 -31.66 6.50 -20.80
CA THR A 495 -30.35 6.20 -21.40
C THR A 495 -29.30 6.22 -20.31
N TYR A 496 -28.63 5.08 -20.12
CA TYR A 496 -27.68 4.89 -19.03
C TYR A 496 -26.31 4.50 -19.58
N ARG A 497 -25.27 5.04 -18.96
CA ARG A 497 -23.90 4.56 -19.10
C ARG A 497 -23.52 3.82 -17.82
N ALA A 498 -23.02 2.61 -17.94
CA ALA A 498 -22.47 1.87 -16.82
C ALA A 498 -21.28 2.62 -16.20
N PRO A 499 -21.01 2.42 -14.89
CA PRO A 499 -19.69 2.71 -14.35
C PRO A 499 -18.59 2.04 -15.19
N VAL A 500 -17.39 2.59 -15.14
CA VAL A 500 -16.23 1.93 -15.75
C VAL A 500 -15.99 0.57 -15.10
N SER A 501 -15.49 -0.36 -15.90
CA SER A 501 -15.03 -1.66 -15.41
C SER A 501 -13.51 -1.64 -15.23
N SER A 502 -12.99 -2.47 -14.34
CA SER A 502 -11.53 -2.60 -14.16
C SER A 502 -11.10 -4.02 -13.82
N ALA A 503 -9.82 -4.31 -14.09
CA ALA A 503 -9.18 -5.55 -13.68
C ALA A 503 -7.76 -5.30 -13.19
N TYR A 504 -7.36 -6.05 -12.16
CA TYR A 504 -6.06 -5.96 -11.51
C TYR A 504 -5.86 -7.20 -10.63
N LEU A 505 -4.61 -7.47 -10.26
CA LEU A 505 -4.33 -8.47 -9.24
C LEU A 505 -4.58 -7.85 -7.88
N TYR A 506 -5.16 -8.63 -6.97
CA TYR A 506 -5.46 -8.21 -5.62
C TYR A 506 -4.29 -7.47 -4.91
N TYR A 507 -3.06 -7.93 -5.17
CA TYR A 507 -1.82 -7.42 -4.55
C TYR A 507 -1.08 -6.37 -5.39
N LYS A 508 -1.55 -6.06 -6.59
CA LYS A 508 -0.95 -5.08 -7.50
C LYS A 508 -2.01 -4.10 -8.00
N GLU A 509 -2.73 -3.46 -7.08
CA GLU A 509 -3.81 -2.52 -7.40
C GLU A 509 -3.32 -1.32 -8.23
N GLU A 510 -2.06 -0.94 -8.09
CA GLU A 510 -1.41 0.10 -8.88
C GLU A 510 -1.29 -0.24 -10.38
N LEU A 511 -1.37 -1.54 -10.72
CA LEU A 511 -1.30 -2.08 -12.08
C LEU A 511 -2.71 -2.40 -12.61
N LYS A 512 -3.61 -1.41 -12.53
CA LYS A 512 -5.02 -1.56 -12.90
C LYS A 512 -5.29 -1.18 -14.35
N SER A 513 -6.01 -2.05 -15.05
CA SER A 513 -6.62 -1.71 -16.34
C SER A 513 -8.05 -1.24 -16.13
N TRP A 514 -8.45 -0.25 -16.92
CA TRP A 514 -9.79 0.30 -16.94
C TRP A 514 -10.43 0.15 -18.32
N LYS A 515 -11.75 -0.03 -18.33
CA LYS A 515 -12.57 -0.04 -19.54
C LYS A 515 -13.80 0.84 -19.36
N THR A 516 -14.10 1.62 -20.39
CA THR A 516 -15.30 2.46 -20.44
C THR A 516 -16.56 1.61 -20.29
N GLY A 517 -17.52 2.14 -19.52
CA GLY A 517 -18.78 1.47 -19.27
C GLY A 517 -19.67 1.40 -20.51
N ALA A 518 -20.40 0.30 -20.66
CA ALA A 518 -21.36 0.10 -21.74
C ALA A 518 -22.53 1.08 -21.63
N VAL A 519 -23.13 1.44 -22.77
CA VAL A 519 -24.29 2.34 -22.85
C VAL A 519 -25.50 1.53 -23.31
N ILE A 520 -26.64 1.78 -22.67
CA ILE A 520 -27.93 1.17 -23.02
C ILE A 520 -29.04 2.21 -23.00
N ARG A 521 -30.00 2.06 -23.91
CA ARG A 521 -31.28 2.78 -23.91
C ARG A 521 -32.40 1.81 -23.56
N ILE A 522 -33.20 2.15 -22.57
CA ILE A 522 -34.34 1.35 -22.10
C ILE A 522 -35.61 2.13 -22.44
N THR A 523 -36.51 1.53 -23.20
CA THR A 523 -37.82 2.10 -23.58
C THR A 523 -38.91 1.64 -22.63
N LYS A 524 -40.00 2.42 -22.57
CA LYS A 524 -41.22 1.99 -21.89
C LYS A 524 -41.83 0.79 -22.64
N PRO A 525 -42.58 -0.08 -21.95
CA PRO A 525 -43.32 -1.20 -22.54
C PRO A 525 -44.18 -0.80 -23.73
#